data_AF-A0A7X6HPM7-F1
#
_entry.id   AF-A0A7X6HPM7-F1
#
_cell.length_a   1.000
_cell.length_b   1.000
_cell.length_c   1.000
_cell.angle_alpha   90.00
_cell.angle_beta   90.00
_cell.angle_gamma   90.00
#
_symmetry.space_group_name_H-M   'P 1'
#
loop_
_entity.id
_entity.type
_entity.pdbx_description
1 polymer ?
#
loop_
_entity_poly.entity_id
_entity_poly.type
_entity_poly.pdbx_seq_one_letter_code
_entity_poly.pdbx_strand_id
1 'polypeptide(L)' 'MKTKSFTAIIYKEEDMYIAECPEVGTVDQGETIEQAIANLTEATKFYLEECPLPKITTRFVTSIEVSYP' A
#
# COMPACT_ATOMS: atom_id res chain seq x y z
N MET A 1 -9.33 -19.02 6.03
CA MET A 1 -8.87 -17.74 5.43
C MET A 1 -7.51 -17.95 4.81
N LYS A 2 -7.25 -17.37 3.64
CA LYS A 2 -5.90 -17.29 3.09
C LYS A 2 -5.24 -16.04 3.67
N THR A 3 -4.08 -16.19 4.30
CA THR A 3 -3.29 -15.06 4.79
C THR A 3 -2.12 -14.86 3.84
N LYS A 4 -1.92 -13.62 3.40
CA LYS A 4 -0.80 -13.24 2.53
C LYS A 4 -0.28 -11.89 2.98
N SER A 5 1.03 -11.73 3.00
CA SER A 5 1.68 -10.45 3.30
C SER A 5 1.79 -9.61 2.04
N PHE A 6 1.60 -8.31 2.18
CA PHE A 6 1.72 -7.29 1.15
C PHE A 6 2.64 -6.17 1.64
N THR A 7 3.18 -5.39 0.72
CA THR A 7 3.95 -4.18 1.05
C THR A 7 2.99 -3.02 1.24
N ALA A 8 3.23 -2.21 2.27
CA ALA A 8 2.61 -0.89 2.40
C ALA A 8 3.72 0.17 2.33
N ILE A 9 3.61 1.10 1.39
CA ILE A 9 4.45 2.30 1.34
C ILE A 9 3.65 3.43 1.98
N ILE A 10 4.26 4.15 2.92
CA ILE A 10 3.58 5.19 3.70
C ILE A 10 4.37 6.48 3.61
N TYR A 11 3.70 7.57 3.28
CA TYR A 11 4.27 8.90 3.21
C TYR A 11 3.23 9.93 3.67
N LYS A 12 3.70 11.14 3.97
CA LYS A 12 2.83 12.23 4.41
C LYS A 12 2.57 13.17 3.24
N GLU A 13 1.29 13.46 2.97
CA GLU A 13 0.86 14.51 2.06
C GLU A 13 -0.03 15.49 2.83
N GLU A 14 0.34 16.78 2.81
CA GLU A 14 -0.33 17.81 3.58
C GLU A 14 -0.49 17.42 5.07
N ASP A 15 -1.73 17.30 5.55
CA ASP A 15 -2.09 16.96 6.92
C ASP A 15 -2.42 15.47 7.11
N MET A 16 -2.28 14.64 6.06
CA MET A 16 -2.68 13.23 6.06
C MET A 16 -1.50 12.29 5.76
N TYR A 17 -1.59 11.06 6.27
CA TYR A 17 -0.75 9.96 5.84
C TYR A 17 -1.44 9.21 4.71
N ILE A 18 -0.71 9.01 3.61
CA ILE A 18 -1.11 8.19 2.47
C ILE A 18 -0.43 6.83 2.62
N ALA A 19 -1.19 5.77 2.42
CA ALA A 19 -0.71 4.40 2.42
C ALA A 19 -1.09 3.72 1.10
N GLU A 20 -0.12 3.13 0.41
CA GLU A 20 -0.32 2.45 -0.86
C GLU A 20 0.23 1.01 -0.85
N CYS A 21 -0.48 0.10 -1.51
CA CYS A 21 -0.10 -1.30 -1.70
C CYS A 21 0.25 -1.52 -3.18
N PRO A 22 1.54 -1.46 -3.56
CA PRO A 22 1.95 -1.47 -4.96
C PRO A 22 1.66 -2.82 -5.66
N GLU A 23 1.53 -3.92 -4.94
CA GLU A 23 1.20 -5.24 -5.50
C GLU A 23 -0.22 -5.35 -6.01
N VAL A 24 -1.13 -4.59 -5.39
CA VAL A 24 -2.56 -4.61 -5.70
C VAL A 24 -2.97 -3.34 -6.44
N GLY A 25 -2.25 -2.22 -6.21
CA GLY A 25 -2.58 -0.91 -6.75
C GLY A 25 -3.63 -0.17 -5.91
N THR A 26 -3.87 -0.61 -4.66
CA THR A 26 -4.77 0.08 -3.73
C THR A 26 -4.04 1.19 -3.00
N VAL A 27 -4.77 2.26 -2.71
CA VAL A 27 -4.31 3.42 -1.94
C VAL A 27 -5.42 3.85 -0.99
N ASP A 28 -5.05 4.27 0.21
CA ASP A 28 -5.96 4.87 1.18
C ASP A 28 -5.19 5.86 2.08
N GLN A 29 -5.89 6.56 2.96
CA GLN A 29 -5.31 7.63 3.79
C GLN A 29 -5.82 7.61 5.23
N GLY A 30 -5.09 8.25 6.15
CA GLY A 30 -5.48 8.41 7.55
C GLY A 30 -4.76 9.58 8.23
N GLU A 31 -5.32 10.08 9.33
CA GLU A 31 -4.71 11.17 10.12
C GLU A 31 -3.45 10.69 10.87
N THR A 32 -3.35 9.39 11.11
CA THR A 32 -2.15 8.73 11.65
C THR A 32 -1.67 7.60 10.74
N ILE A 33 -0.43 7.17 10.94
CA ILE A 33 0.16 6.02 10.24
C ILE A 33 -0.70 4.76 10.46
N GLU A 34 -1.12 4.52 11.70
CA GLU A 34 -1.94 3.36 12.07
C GLU A 34 -3.31 3.39 11.37
N GLN A 35 -3.93 4.57 11.29
CA GLN A 35 -5.20 4.73 10.60
C GLN A 35 -5.06 4.49 9.10
N ALA A 36 -4.02 5.05 8.47
CA ALA A 36 -3.77 4.84 7.04
C ALA A 36 -3.52 3.36 6.72
N ILE A 37 -2.77 2.63 7.57
CA ILE A 37 -2.57 1.18 7.44
C ILE A 37 -3.88 0.41 7.58
N ALA A 38 -4.71 0.75 8.58
CA ALA A 38 -5.99 0.09 8.81
C ALA A 38 -6.94 0.27 7.62
N ASN A 39 -7.03 1.50 7.11
CA ASN A 39 -7.86 1.83 5.95
C ASN A 39 -7.37 1.11 4.68
N LEU A 40 -6.05 1.16 4.40
CA LEU A 40 -5.45 0.43 3.28
C LEU A 40 -5.70 -1.09 3.37
N THR A 41 -5.68 -1.64 4.59
CA THR A 41 -5.93 -3.08 4.81
C THR A 41 -7.35 -3.45 4.39
N GLU A 42 -8.36 -2.68 4.80
CA GLU A 42 -9.75 -2.91 4.41
C GLU A 42 -9.97 -2.70 2.91
N ALA A 43 -9.42 -1.62 2.33
CA ALA A 43 -9.50 -1.36 0.89
C ALA A 43 -8.87 -2.50 0.07
N THR A 44 -7.71 -3.00 0.51
CA THR A 44 -7.02 -4.12 -0.14
C THR A 44 -7.82 -5.41 -0.02
N LYS A 45 -8.39 -5.69 1.15
CA LYS A 45 -9.23 -6.86 1.36
C LYS A 45 -10.45 -6.83 0.45
N PHE A 46 -11.16 -5.70 0.38
CA PHE A 46 -12.30 -5.52 -0.48
C PHE A 46 -11.94 -5.74 -1.97
N TYR A 47 -10.82 -5.19 -2.43
CA TYR A 47 -10.34 -5.42 -3.80
C TYR A 47 -10.10 -6.92 -4.08
N LEU A 48 -9.49 -7.65 -3.14
CA LEU A 48 -9.17 -9.08 -3.30
C LEU A 48 -10.39 -10.00 -3.23
N GLU A 49 -11.49 -9.53 -2.65
CA GLU A 49 -12.78 -10.24 -2.64
C GLU A 49 -13.46 -10.16 -4.01
N GLU A 50 -13.35 -9.00 -4.68
CA GLU A 50 -14.00 -8.73 -5.97
C GLU A 50 -13.13 -9.07 -7.19
N CYS A 51 -11.79 -9.06 -7.05
CA CYS A 51 -10.85 -9.28 -8.14
C CYS A 51 -9.97 -10.52 -7.93
N PRO A 52 -9.61 -11.27 -8.99
CA PRO A 52 -8.66 -12.36 -8.88
C PRO A 52 -7.31 -11.85 -8.38
N LEU A 53 -6.71 -12.60 -7.44
CA LEU A 53 -5.39 -12.27 -6.89
C LEU A 53 -4.38 -12.07 -8.03
N PRO A 54 -3.74 -10.89 -8.15
CA PRO A 54 -2.68 -10.69 -9.12
C PRO A 54 -1.56 -11.71 -8.87
N LYS A 55 -0.84 -12.11 -9.92
CA LYS A 55 0.38 -12.92 -9.76
C LYS A 55 1.44 -12.07 -9.06
N ILE A 56 1.49 -12.17 -7.74
CA ILE A 56 2.46 -11.45 -6.92
C ILE A 56 3.78 -12.23 -6.97
N THR A 57 4.79 -11.64 -7.61
CA THR A 57 6.19 -12.06 -7.52
C THR A 57 6.86 -11.35 -6.35
N THR A 58 7.94 -11.93 -5.81
CA THR A 58 8.77 -11.25 -4.80
C THR A 58 9.20 -9.87 -5.32
N ARG A 59 8.98 -8.83 -4.52
CA ARG A 59 9.42 -7.46 -4.83
C ARG A 59 10.51 -7.05 -3.85
N PHE A 60 11.48 -6.28 -4.35
CA PHE A 60 12.48 -5.63 -3.53
C PHE A 60 12.11 -4.15 -3.46
N VAL A 61 11.99 -3.62 -2.24
CA VAL A 61 11.71 -2.20 -2.00
C VAL A 61 13.03 -1.52 -1.67
N THR A 62 13.35 -0.45 -2.37
CA THR A 62 14.56 0.34 -2.14
C THR A 62 14.33 1.78 -2.57
N SER A 63 15.12 2.70 -2.02
CA SER A 63 15.17 4.09 -2.45
C SER A 63 16.32 4.29 -3.43
N ILE A 64 16.12 5.17 -4.40
CA ILE A 64 17.18 5.62 -5.31
C ILE A 64 17.45 7.11 -5.10
N GLU A 65 18.70 7.52 -5.21
CA GLU A 65 19.09 8.93 -5.22
C GLU A 65 19.33 9.37 -6.67
N VAL A 66 18.76 10.51 -7.04
CA VAL A 66 18.88 11.07 -8.39
C VAL A 66 19.24 12.55 -8.26
N SER A 67 20.29 12.97 -8.97
CA SER A 67 20.66 14.39 -9.11
C SER A 67 20.14 14.93 -10.44
N TYR A 68 19.52 16.12 -10.43
CA TYR A 68 19.01 16.81 -11.61
C TYR A 68 19.42 18.30 -11.60
N PRO A 69 19.50 18.99 -12.76
CA PRO A 69 19.92 20.40 -12.86
C PRO A 69 19.01 21.39 -12.15
#